data_AF-A0A5B8TK51-F1
#
_entry.id   AF-A0A5B8TK51-F1
#
_cell.length_a   1.000
_cell.length_b   1.000
_cell.length_c   1.000
_cell.angle_alpha   90.00
_cell.angle_beta   90.00
_cell.angle_gamma   90.00
#
_symmetry.space_group_name_H-M   'P 1'
#
loop_
_entity.id
_entity.type
_entity.pdbx_description
1 polymer ?
#
loop_
_entity_poly.entity_id
_entity_poly.type
_entity_poly.pdbx_seq_one_letter_code
_entity_poly.pdbx_strand_id
1 'polypeptide(L)'
;MAKQRQKQLKNKLKNLQRATQERQQRLIKQEPQKVSALAQNLALLSDDEPKSSALETALDVEKVPIVHHPDLLATLRRLIAAQKLTALPNSRLTTTELADLATTLPLPLPRGYQQMLRELGALQGFGYFFAGRNNENVAADLVYLNQAARADFLTEQQAETLLIFAASEQRYLAFSYAQPGPPRIVRGDQQHEAEVAVDFAAFVAQLAQ
;
A
#
# COMPACT_ATOMS: atom_id res chain seq x y z
N MET A 1 -26.22 34.81 -11.28
CA MET A 1 -25.67 33.58 -11.90
C MET A 1 -25.34 32.43 -10.92
N ALA A 2 -25.73 32.49 -9.64
CA ALA A 2 -25.42 31.41 -8.66
C ALA A 2 -26.42 30.23 -8.67
N LYS A 3 -27.70 30.46 -9.01
CA LYS A 3 -28.76 29.44 -8.98
C LYS A 3 -28.64 28.36 -10.08
N GLN A 4 -28.03 28.68 -11.22
CA GLN A 4 -27.83 27.72 -12.33
C GLN A 4 -26.74 26.68 -12.04
N ARG A 5 -25.62 27.09 -11.42
CA ARG A 5 -24.54 26.17 -11.02
C ARG A 5 -25.01 25.16 -9.97
N GLN A 6 -25.83 25.58 -9.01
CA GLN A 6 -26.39 24.70 -7.99
C GLN A 6 -27.37 23.66 -8.59
N LYS A 7 -28.13 24.05 -9.62
CA LYS A 7 -29.03 23.14 -10.35
C LYS A 7 -28.26 22.11 -11.19
N GLN A 8 -27.15 22.51 -11.81
CA GLN A 8 -26.27 21.60 -12.55
C GLN A 8 -25.57 20.58 -11.65
N LEU A 9 -25.10 20.99 -10.46
CA LEU A 9 -24.50 20.08 -9.48
C LEU A 9 -25.50 19.05 -8.94
N LYS A 10 -26.73 19.46 -8.63
CA LYS A 10 -27.78 18.52 -8.19
C LYS A 10 -28.18 17.53 -9.28
N ASN A 11 -28.22 17.96 -10.55
CA ASN A 11 -28.51 17.07 -11.67
C ASN A 11 -27.36 16.08 -11.94
N LYS A 12 -26.09 16.51 -11.81
CA LYS A 12 -24.94 15.61 -11.90
C LYS A 12 -24.97 14.56 -10.79
N LEU A 13 -25.25 14.96 -9.55
CA LEU A 13 -25.34 14.04 -8.42
C LEU A 13 -26.43 12.98 -8.62
N LYS A 14 -27.61 13.40 -9.10
CA LYS A 14 -28.73 12.49 -9.36
C LYS A 14 -28.44 11.49 -10.48
N ASN A 15 -27.71 11.92 -11.52
CA ASN A 15 -27.30 11.03 -12.61
C ASN A 15 -26.18 10.07 -12.16
N LEU A 16 -25.26 10.53 -11.30
CA LEU A 16 -24.20 9.68 -10.77
C LEU A 16 -24.74 8.57 -9.87
N GLN A 17 -25.73 8.90 -9.02
CA GLN A 17 -26.42 7.92 -8.15
C GLN A 17 -27.20 6.87 -8.95
N ARG A 18 -27.86 7.27 -10.05
CA ARG A 18 -28.51 6.31 -10.96
C ARG A 18 -27.51 5.39 -11.65
N ALA A 19 -26.39 5.93 -12.13
CA ALA A 19 -25.35 5.13 -12.78
C ALA A 19 -24.70 4.13 -11.82
N THR A 20 -24.56 4.46 -10.52
CA THR A 20 -24.03 3.54 -9.51
C THR A 20 -25.03 2.43 -9.16
N GLN A 21 -26.33 2.74 -9.05
CA GLN A 21 -27.36 1.73 -8.81
C GLN A 21 -27.52 0.75 -9.99
N GLU A 22 -27.49 1.24 -11.23
CA GLU A 22 -27.55 0.37 -12.42
C GLU A 22 -26.32 -0.55 -12.55
N ARG A 23 -25.14 -0.06 -12.16
CA ARG A 23 -23.90 -0.85 -12.18
C ARG A 23 -23.91 -1.96 -11.13
N GLN A 24 -24.41 -1.67 -9.91
CA GLN A 24 -24.58 -2.68 -8.87
C GLN A 24 -25.60 -3.76 -9.27
N GLN A 25 -26.69 -3.40 -9.96
CA GLN A 25 -27.65 -4.39 -10.47
C GLN A 25 -27.07 -5.29 -11.57
N ARG A 26 -26.10 -4.82 -12.37
CA ARG A 26 -25.40 -5.64 -13.37
C ARG A 26 -24.41 -6.62 -12.74
N LEU A 27 -23.76 -6.24 -11.64
CA LEU A 27 -22.83 -7.11 -10.90
C LEU A 27 -23.56 -8.26 -10.17
N ILE A 28 -24.81 -8.06 -9.76
CA ILE A 28 -25.62 -9.09 -9.08
C ILE A 28 -26.20 -10.13 -10.07
N LYS A 29 -26.28 -9.82 -11.37
CA LYS A 29 -26.82 -10.74 -12.39
C LYS A 29 -25.79 -11.68 -13.03
N GLN A 30 -24.52 -11.61 -12.62
CA GLN A 30 -23.49 -12.55 -13.10
C GLN A 30 -23.08 -13.51 -11.98
N GLU A 31 -23.76 -14.63 -11.92
CA GLU A 31 -23.28 -15.85 -11.24
C GLU A 31 -22.46 -16.73 -12.20
N PRO A 32 -21.64 -17.67 -11.65
CA PRO A 32 -20.31 -17.96 -12.16
C PRO A 32 -20.29 -19.15 -13.12
N GLN A 33 -19.41 -19.12 -14.11
CA GLN A 33 -19.08 -20.33 -14.88
C GLN A 33 -17.60 -20.41 -15.26
N LYS A 34 -17.06 -21.60 -14.94
CA LYS A 34 -15.87 -22.30 -15.45
C LYS A 34 -14.55 -22.10 -14.69
N VAL A 35 -14.42 -22.94 -13.68
CA VAL A 35 -13.19 -23.65 -13.33
C VAL A 35 -12.71 -24.49 -14.54
N SER A 36 -11.39 -24.63 -14.68
CA SER A 36 -10.64 -25.63 -15.48
C SER A 36 -9.85 -25.06 -16.65
N ALA A 37 -8.56 -24.75 -16.39
CA ALA A 37 -7.46 -24.80 -17.37
C ALA A 37 -6.05 -24.56 -16.78
N LEU A 38 -5.88 -24.09 -15.54
CA LEU A 38 -4.54 -23.70 -15.03
C LEU A 38 -3.88 -24.67 -14.03
N ALA A 39 -4.59 -25.71 -13.57
CA ALA A 39 -4.07 -26.64 -12.55
C ALA A 39 -3.28 -27.84 -13.11
N GLN A 40 -3.13 -27.97 -14.43
CA GLN A 40 -2.48 -29.13 -15.07
C GLN A 40 -0.97 -28.96 -15.30
N ASN A 41 -0.41 -27.77 -15.08
CA ASN A 41 1.02 -27.51 -15.33
C ASN A 41 1.94 -27.63 -14.10
N LEU A 42 1.40 -27.97 -12.93
CA LEU A 42 2.20 -28.05 -11.68
C LEU A 42 2.63 -29.48 -11.28
N ALA A 43 2.22 -30.52 -12.02
CA ALA A 43 2.47 -31.91 -11.63
C ALA A 43 3.58 -32.62 -12.45
N LEU A 44 4.37 -31.89 -13.24
CA LEU A 44 5.35 -32.49 -14.16
C LEU A 44 6.84 -32.19 -13.84
N LEU A 45 7.17 -31.69 -12.65
CA LEU A 45 8.57 -31.42 -12.27
C LEU A 45 8.88 -31.89 -10.84
N SER A 46 8.62 -33.16 -10.56
CA SER A 46 9.09 -33.84 -9.36
C SER A 46 9.58 -35.23 -9.73
N ASP A 47 10.83 -35.32 -10.17
CA ASP A 47 11.81 -36.35 -9.76
C ASP A 47 13.07 -36.19 -10.63
N ASP A 48 14.14 -35.70 -10.01
CA ASP A 48 15.49 -36.29 -10.11
C ASP A 48 16.45 -35.50 -9.20
N GLU A 49 16.74 -36.06 -8.02
CA GLU A 49 18.01 -35.85 -7.34
C GLU A 49 18.95 -36.99 -7.77
N PRO A 50 20.26 -36.75 -8.00
CA PRO A 50 21.17 -36.77 -6.85
C PRO A 50 22.45 -35.90 -6.91
N LYS A 51 22.85 -35.45 -5.71
CA LYS A 51 24.21 -35.34 -5.12
C LYS A 51 25.34 -34.59 -5.89
N SER A 52 25.82 -33.51 -5.25
CA SER A 52 27.17 -33.40 -4.65
C SER A 52 27.85 -32.04 -4.90
N SER A 53 28.01 -31.30 -3.81
CA SER A 53 29.20 -30.53 -3.40
C SER A 53 30.01 -29.82 -4.49
N ALA A 54 29.82 -28.50 -4.61
CA ALA A 54 30.89 -27.58 -4.97
C ALA A 54 30.51 -26.14 -4.57
N LEU A 55 31.37 -25.56 -3.71
CA LEU A 55 31.66 -24.12 -3.60
C LEU A 55 30.81 -23.31 -2.62
N GLU A 56 31.00 -23.62 -1.34
CA GLU A 56 31.41 -22.56 -0.40
C GLU A 56 32.64 -21.84 -0.98
N THR A 57 32.46 -20.60 -1.42
CA THR A 57 33.52 -19.58 -1.39
C THR A 57 32.93 -18.31 -0.82
N ALA A 58 33.50 -17.92 0.31
CA ALA A 58 33.26 -16.68 1.02
C ALA A 58 33.77 -15.45 0.23
N LEU A 59 33.29 -14.29 0.67
CA LEU A 59 33.75 -12.92 0.40
C LEU A 59 33.14 -12.24 -0.84
N ASP A 60 32.08 -11.45 -0.64
CA ASP A 60 32.26 -9.99 -0.51
C ASP A 60 30.93 -9.29 -0.16
N VAL A 61 30.60 -9.17 1.14
CA VAL A 61 29.88 -8.01 1.69
C VAL A 61 30.32 -7.80 3.15
N GLU A 62 31.62 -7.63 3.39
CA GLU A 62 32.03 -6.74 4.47
C GLU A 62 31.97 -5.31 3.92
N LYS A 63 31.29 -4.41 4.66
CA LYS A 63 31.05 -2.99 4.36
C LYS A 63 29.84 -2.66 3.47
N VAL A 64 28.68 -3.20 3.79
CA VAL A 64 27.52 -2.29 3.91
C VAL A 64 27.53 -1.87 5.38
N PRO A 65 27.53 -0.57 5.73
CA PRO A 65 27.32 -0.21 7.13
C PRO A 65 26.08 -0.95 7.58
N ILE A 66 26.19 -1.73 8.67
CA ILE A 66 25.02 -2.19 9.40
C ILE A 66 24.42 -0.89 9.94
N VAL A 67 23.61 -0.24 9.11
CA VAL A 67 22.76 0.84 9.53
C VAL A 67 21.89 0.16 10.56
N HIS A 68 22.11 0.47 11.83
CA HIS A 68 21.21 0.09 12.91
C HIS A 68 19.82 0.59 12.50
N HIS A 69 19.04 -0.30 11.89
CA HIS A 69 17.66 0.02 11.63
C HIS A 69 17.01 0.00 13.01
N PRO A 70 16.46 1.13 13.48
CA PRO A 70 15.70 1.13 14.72
C PRO A 70 14.65 0.05 14.60
N ASP A 71 14.45 -0.74 15.66
CA ASP A 71 13.46 -1.81 15.66
C ASP A 71 12.08 -1.17 15.36
N LEU A 72 11.66 -1.34 14.10
CA LEU A 72 10.49 -0.70 13.52
C LEU A 72 9.25 -1.04 14.35
N LEU A 73 9.08 -2.32 14.68
CA LEU A 73 7.92 -2.79 15.42
C LEU A 73 7.96 -2.31 16.87
N ALA A 74 9.14 -2.31 17.52
CA ALA A 74 9.26 -1.76 18.87
C ALA A 74 8.93 -0.25 18.89
N THR A 75 9.36 0.50 17.88
CA THR A 75 9.10 1.93 17.76
C THR A 75 7.61 2.20 17.52
N LEU A 76 6.97 1.47 16.60
CA LEU A 76 5.53 1.57 16.36
C LEU A 76 4.71 1.21 17.60
N ARG A 77 5.07 0.12 18.30
CA ARG A 77 4.42 -0.28 19.56
C ARG A 77 4.57 0.79 20.65
N ARG A 78 5.73 1.46 20.73
CA ARG A 78 5.93 2.59 21.65
C ARG A 78 5.03 3.77 21.31
N LEU A 79 4.94 4.13 20.02
CA LEU A 79 4.04 5.18 19.55
C LEU A 79 2.56 4.87 19.85
N ILE A 80 2.16 3.59 19.73
CA ILE A 80 0.82 3.12 20.11
C ILE A 80 0.62 3.21 21.63
N ALA A 81 1.58 2.75 22.43
CA ALA A 81 1.50 2.84 23.89
C ALA A 81 1.43 4.30 24.37
N ALA A 82 2.08 5.22 23.66
CA ALA A 82 2.01 6.66 23.90
C ALA A 82 0.77 7.34 23.30
N GLN A 83 -0.18 6.58 22.73
CA GLN A 83 -1.41 7.08 22.09
C GLN A 83 -1.17 8.05 20.93
N LYS A 84 0.04 8.10 20.37
CA LYS A 84 0.36 8.88 19.16
C LYS A 84 -0.12 8.18 17.88
N LEU A 85 -0.19 6.85 17.93
CA LEU A 85 -0.75 5.99 16.88
C LEU A 85 -1.85 5.12 17.48
N THR A 86 -2.86 4.80 16.67
CA THR A 86 -3.93 3.86 17.01
C THR A 86 -4.03 2.81 15.91
N ALA A 87 -4.06 1.54 16.28
CA ALA A 87 -4.31 0.47 15.32
C ALA A 87 -5.80 0.42 14.96
N LEU A 88 -6.11 0.34 13.67
CA LEU A 88 -7.48 0.19 13.22
C LEU A 88 -7.97 -1.24 13.44
N PRO A 89 -9.22 -1.43 13.90
CA PRO A 89 -9.76 -2.76 14.16
C PRO A 89 -9.79 -3.60 12.87
N ASN A 90 -9.60 -4.93 13.02
CA ASN A 90 -9.74 -5.91 11.93
C ASN A 90 -8.90 -5.62 10.67
N SER A 91 -7.77 -4.93 10.80
CA SER A 91 -6.94 -4.47 9.68
C SER A 91 -5.60 -5.21 9.53
N ARG A 92 -5.32 -6.16 10.43
CA ARG A 92 -4.12 -7.00 10.35
C ARG A 92 -4.24 -8.02 9.24
N LEU A 93 -3.15 -8.25 8.52
CA LEU A 93 -3.12 -9.18 7.39
C LEU A 93 -2.38 -10.46 7.75
N THR A 94 -2.96 -11.58 7.38
CA THR A 94 -2.24 -12.86 7.32
C THR A 94 -1.21 -12.85 6.19
N THR A 95 -0.31 -13.83 6.17
CA THR A 95 0.68 -13.99 5.09
C THR A 95 0.02 -14.10 3.72
N THR A 96 -1.09 -14.85 3.62
CA THR A 96 -1.83 -15.02 2.37
C THR A 96 -2.50 -13.73 1.93
N GLU A 97 -3.19 -13.02 2.84
CA GLU A 97 -3.84 -11.74 2.51
C GLU A 97 -2.83 -10.66 2.12
N LEU A 98 -1.64 -10.69 2.71
CA LEU A 98 -0.55 -9.79 2.35
C LEU A 98 0.01 -10.10 0.95
N ALA A 99 0.15 -11.39 0.60
CA ALA A 99 0.55 -11.79 -0.74
C ALA A 99 -0.49 -11.37 -1.77
N ASP A 100 -1.78 -11.59 -1.49
CA ASP A 100 -2.89 -11.15 -2.34
C ASP A 100 -2.86 -9.63 -2.52
N LEU A 101 -2.72 -8.87 -1.44
CA LEU A 101 -2.60 -7.41 -1.49
C LEU A 101 -1.45 -7.00 -2.40
N ALA A 102 -0.27 -7.60 -2.25
CA ALA A 102 0.90 -7.27 -3.06
C ALA A 102 0.67 -7.48 -4.58
N THR A 103 -0.15 -8.45 -4.98
CA THR A 103 -0.50 -8.66 -6.41
C THR A 103 -1.44 -7.60 -6.98
N THR A 104 -2.21 -6.93 -6.12
CA THR A 104 -3.17 -5.90 -6.53
C THR A 104 -2.58 -4.50 -6.57
N LEU A 105 -1.44 -4.30 -5.91
CA LEU A 105 -0.77 -3.00 -5.85
C LEU A 105 0.01 -2.74 -7.14
N PRO A 106 0.04 -1.47 -7.59
CA PRO A 106 0.73 -1.10 -8.82
C PRO A 106 2.26 -1.10 -8.69
N LEU A 107 2.77 -1.11 -7.46
CA LEU A 107 4.18 -1.09 -7.12
C LEU A 107 4.40 -1.98 -5.89
N PRO A 108 5.61 -2.55 -5.71
CA PRO A 108 5.89 -3.47 -4.62
C PRO A 108 5.71 -2.79 -3.26
N LEU A 109 5.32 -3.55 -2.24
CA LEU A 109 5.22 -3.06 -0.87
C LEU A 109 6.54 -3.28 -0.13
N PRO A 110 7.13 -2.28 0.56
CA PRO A 110 8.40 -2.48 1.26
C PRO A 110 8.29 -3.47 2.42
N ARG A 111 9.36 -4.23 2.69
CA ARG A 111 9.39 -5.27 3.74
C ARG A 111 9.00 -4.73 5.13
N GLY A 112 9.48 -3.54 5.50
CA GLY A 112 9.12 -2.93 6.78
C GLY A 112 7.61 -2.62 6.89
N TYR A 113 7.00 -2.17 5.80
CA TYR A 113 5.56 -1.90 5.79
C TYR A 113 4.73 -3.18 5.81
N GLN A 114 5.19 -4.22 5.10
CA GLN A 114 4.61 -5.56 5.18
C GLN A 114 4.60 -6.10 6.62
N GLN A 115 5.71 -5.92 7.36
CA GLN A 115 5.78 -6.28 8.78
C GLN A 115 4.78 -5.50 9.64
N MET A 116 4.65 -4.18 9.41
CA MET A 116 3.64 -3.37 10.10
C MET A 116 2.22 -3.91 9.86
N LEU A 117 1.83 -4.17 8.60
CA LEU A 117 0.49 -4.64 8.26
C LEU A 117 0.17 -6.02 8.87
N ARG A 118 1.17 -6.90 8.97
CA ARG A 118 0.99 -8.23 9.58
C ARG A 118 0.82 -8.15 11.10
N GLU A 119 1.67 -7.37 11.77
CA GLU A 119 1.73 -7.36 13.23
C GLU A 119 0.75 -6.38 13.87
N LEU A 120 0.50 -5.24 13.21
CA LEU A 120 -0.22 -4.11 13.76
C LEU A 120 -1.43 -3.70 12.91
N GLY A 121 -1.41 -3.98 11.61
CA GLY A 121 -2.48 -3.63 10.68
C GLY A 121 -2.35 -2.18 10.18
N ALA A 122 -3.46 -1.63 9.70
CA ALA A 122 -3.55 -0.21 9.36
C ALA A 122 -3.51 0.64 10.64
N LEU A 123 -2.86 1.80 10.58
CA LEU A 123 -2.68 2.68 11.73
C LEU A 123 -3.28 4.06 11.44
N GLN A 124 -3.65 4.78 12.49
CA GLN A 124 -4.07 6.17 12.44
C GLN A 124 -3.28 7.01 13.43
N GLY A 125 -2.80 8.18 13.01
CA GLY A 125 -2.17 9.15 13.90
C GLY A 125 -1.42 10.22 13.12
N PHE A 126 -0.98 11.27 13.81
CA PHE A 126 -0.29 12.42 13.19
C PHE A 126 -1.06 13.07 12.02
N GLY A 127 -2.39 12.95 11.99
CA GLY A 127 -3.23 13.45 10.89
C GLY A 127 -3.25 12.57 9.63
N TYR A 128 -2.70 11.36 9.69
CA TYR A 128 -2.68 10.40 8.59
C TYR A 128 -3.38 9.09 8.95
N PHE A 129 -3.91 8.43 7.92
CA PHE A 129 -4.21 7.01 7.93
C PHE A 129 -3.09 6.27 7.20
N PHE A 130 -2.33 5.44 7.91
CA PHE A 130 -1.37 4.50 7.34
C PHE A 130 -2.15 3.29 6.82
N ALA A 131 -2.34 3.27 5.50
CA ALA A 131 -3.31 2.42 4.83
C ALA A 131 -2.88 0.94 4.74
N GLY A 132 -3.83 0.06 5.03
CA GLY A 132 -3.69 -1.40 4.90
C GLY A 132 -4.82 -1.96 4.07
N ARG A 133 -5.47 -3.02 4.52
CA ARG A 133 -6.76 -3.46 3.97
C ARG A 133 -7.85 -3.03 4.94
N ASN A 134 -8.81 -2.25 4.48
CA ASN A 134 -9.89 -1.78 5.35
C ASN A 134 -11.18 -1.53 4.58
N ASN A 135 -12.18 -2.39 4.79
CA ASN A 135 -13.45 -2.30 4.09
C ASN A 135 -14.40 -1.24 4.67
N GLU A 136 -14.12 -0.73 5.87
CA GLU A 136 -14.95 0.26 6.58
C GLU A 136 -14.44 1.69 6.35
N ASN A 137 -13.12 1.87 6.30
CA ASN A 137 -12.48 3.15 6.08
C ASN A 137 -11.68 3.15 4.78
N VAL A 138 -12.31 3.72 3.76
CA VAL A 138 -11.75 3.87 2.41
C VAL A 138 -10.43 4.64 2.38
N ALA A 139 -10.22 5.61 3.29
CA ALA A 139 -8.96 6.34 3.39
C ALA A 139 -7.81 5.50 4.00
N ALA A 140 -8.15 4.38 4.66
CA ALA A 140 -7.22 3.42 5.19
C ALA A 140 -7.11 2.14 4.32
N ASP A 141 -7.78 2.10 3.17
CA ASP A 141 -7.66 1.03 2.19
C ASP A 141 -6.60 1.38 1.13
N LEU A 142 -5.52 0.60 1.13
CA LEU A 142 -4.33 0.86 0.33
C LEU A 142 -4.58 0.70 -1.16
N VAL A 143 -5.43 -0.26 -1.55
CA VAL A 143 -5.76 -0.51 -2.96
C VAL A 143 -6.60 0.65 -3.48
N TYR A 144 -7.68 0.98 -2.78
CA TYR A 144 -8.54 2.09 -3.17
C TYR A 144 -7.75 3.41 -3.21
N LEU A 145 -6.93 3.69 -2.19
CA LEU A 145 -6.14 4.91 -2.10
C LEU A 145 -5.25 5.08 -3.34
N ASN A 146 -4.57 4.02 -3.78
CA ASN A 146 -3.71 4.09 -4.96
C ASN A 146 -4.49 4.14 -6.27
N GLN A 147 -5.65 3.50 -6.36
CA GLN A 147 -6.53 3.62 -7.53
C GLN A 147 -7.05 5.06 -7.68
N ALA A 148 -7.56 5.65 -6.61
CA ALA A 148 -8.08 7.01 -6.61
C ALA A 148 -6.98 8.04 -6.88
N ALA A 149 -5.80 7.89 -6.25
CA ALA A 149 -4.69 8.80 -6.45
C ALA A 149 -4.19 8.81 -7.90
N ARG A 150 -4.10 7.64 -8.54
CA ARG A 150 -3.68 7.54 -9.94
C ARG A 150 -4.69 8.09 -10.93
N ALA A 151 -5.98 8.06 -10.59
CA ALA A 151 -7.04 8.56 -11.45
C ALA A 151 -7.12 10.09 -11.43
N ASP A 152 -7.02 10.70 -10.23
CA ASP A 152 -7.45 12.09 -10.03
C ASP A 152 -6.39 13.01 -9.43
N PHE A 153 -5.25 12.48 -8.95
CA PHE A 153 -4.32 13.24 -8.12
C PHE A 153 -2.87 13.24 -8.63
N LEU A 154 -2.36 12.10 -9.05
CA LEU A 154 -0.98 11.94 -9.54
C LEU A 154 -0.91 12.20 -11.04
N THR A 155 0.17 12.84 -11.48
CA THR A 155 0.57 12.84 -12.90
C THR A 155 0.99 11.44 -13.34
N GLU A 156 1.04 11.19 -14.65
CA GLU A 156 1.45 9.88 -15.19
C GLU A 156 2.84 9.45 -14.69
N GLN A 157 3.81 10.37 -14.67
CA GLN A 157 5.17 10.09 -14.19
C GLN A 157 5.20 9.77 -12.69
N GLN A 158 4.41 10.47 -11.88
CA GLN A 158 4.28 10.17 -10.45
C GLN A 158 3.59 8.82 -10.23
N ALA A 159 2.57 8.50 -11.02
CA ALA A 159 1.90 7.21 -10.97
C ALA A 159 2.86 6.05 -11.30
N GLU A 160 3.88 6.23 -12.15
CA GLU A 160 4.84 5.15 -12.41
C GLU A 160 5.79 4.87 -11.23
N THR A 161 6.04 5.87 -10.39
CA THR A 161 7.12 5.82 -9.39
C THR A 161 6.64 5.86 -7.94
N LEU A 162 5.38 6.20 -7.68
CA LEU A 162 4.84 6.38 -6.33
C LEU A 162 3.80 5.35 -5.94
N LEU A 163 4.00 4.80 -4.74
CA LEU A 163 3.00 4.01 -4.02
C LEU A 163 2.57 4.79 -2.77
N ILE A 164 1.37 5.34 -2.79
CA ILE A 164 0.83 6.09 -1.64
C ILE A 164 0.48 5.10 -0.53
N PHE A 165 1.00 5.34 0.67
CA PHE A 165 0.74 4.49 1.84
C PHE A 165 0.06 5.24 3.00
N ALA A 166 -0.01 6.56 2.92
CA ALA A 166 -0.78 7.35 3.85
C ALA A 166 -1.29 8.64 3.20
N ALA A 167 -2.50 9.05 3.59
CA ALA A 167 -3.09 10.29 3.12
C ALA A 167 -3.73 11.07 4.26
N SER A 168 -3.75 12.39 4.08
CA SER A 168 -4.49 13.39 4.83
C SER A 168 -5.34 14.21 3.84
N GLU A 169 -6.12 15.18 4.31
CA GLU A 169 -6.94 16.01 3.43
C GLU A 169 -6.14 16.82 2.40
N GLN A 170 -4.87 17.14 2.70
CA GLN A 170 -4.06 18.06 1.88
C GLN A 170 -2.75 17.47 1.38
N ARG A 171 -2.30 16.34 1.95
CA ARG A 171 -0.97 15.78 1.71
C ARG A 171 -1.02 14.27 1.71
N TYR A 172 -0.08 13.66 1.00
CA TYR A 172 0.16 12.22 1.02
C TYR A 172 1.59 11.90 1.46
N LEU A 173 1.77 10.67 1.91
CA LEU A 173 3.06 10.02 2.08
C LEU A 173 3.11 8.83 1.12
N ALA A 174 4.22 8.69 0.41
CA ALA A 174 4.41 7.64 -0.57
C ALA A 174 5.80 7.01 -0.46
N PHE A 175 5.87 5.75 -0.89
CA PHE A 175 7.12 5.11 -1.27
C PHE A 175 7.48 5.57 -2.67
N SER A 176 8.65 6.18 -2.82
CA SER A 176 9.19 6.60 -4.11
C SER A 176 10.22 5.62 -4.63
N TYR A 177 9.95 5.12 -5.83
CA TYR A 177 10.80 4.21 -6.61
C TYR A 177 11.54 4.93 -7.74
N ALA A 178 11.60 6.26 -7.70
CA ALA A 178 12.26 7.07 -8.72
C ALA A 178 13.79 6.84 -8.78
N GLN A 179 14.38 6.29 -7.73
CA GLN A 179 15.80 5.95 -7.64
C GLN A 179 15.99 4.44 -7.45
N PRO A 180 17.10 3.86 -7.97
CA PRO A 180 17.42 2.46 -7.73
C PRO A 180 17.71 2.20 -6.25
N GLY A 181 17.30 1.02 -5.77
CA GLY A 181 17.48 0.59 -4.39
C GLY A 181 16.18 0.56 -3.57
N PRO A 182 16.27 0.58 -2.23
CA PRO A 182 15.12 0.68 -1.36
C PRO A 182 14.32 1.97 -1.63
N PRO A 183 12.98 1.91 -1.59
CA PRO A 183 12.17 3.09 -1.85
C PRO A 183 12.28 4.10 -0.70
N ARG A 184 12.41 5.37 -1.09
CA ARG A 184 12.46 6.50 -0.16
C ARG A 184 11.06 6.91 0.27
N ILE A 185 10.96 7.61 1.38
CA ILE A 185 9.68 8.18 1.82
C ILE A 185 9.61 9.62 1.35
N VAL A 186 8.62 9.91 0.52
CA VAL A 186 8.31 11.27 0.08
C VAL A 186 7.01 11.72 0.70
N ARG A 187 6.95 13.00 1.03
CA ARG A 187 5.72 13.72 1.33
C ARG A 187 5.42 14.63 0.16
N GLY A 188 4.23 14.51 -0.38
CA GLY A 188 3.82 15.35 -1.50
C GLY A 188 2.44 15.96 -1.34
N ASP A 189 2.19 16.91 -2.24
CA ASP A 189 0.89 17.40 -2.63
C ASP A 189 0.78 17.34 -4.17
N GLN A 190 -0.27 17.91 -4.77
CA GLN A 190 -0.46 17.87 -6.23
C GLN A 190 0.67 18.54 -7.03
N GLN A 191 1.50 19.38 -6.40
CA GLN A 191 2.48 20.22 -7.09
C GLN A 191 3.92 20.00 -6.64
N HIS A 192 4.12 19.60 -5.38
CA HIS A 192 5.45 19.49 -4.79
C HIS A 192 5.63 18.14 -4.09
N GLU A 193 6.84 17.61 -4.23
CA GLU A 193 7.30 16.42 -3.53
C GLU A 193 8.60 16.73 -2.81
N ALA A 194 8.69 16.29 -1.55
CA ALA A 194 9.90 16.37 -0.76
C ALA A 194 10.21 15.01 -0.15
N GLU A 195 11.44 14.55 -0.31
CA GLU A 195 11.96 13.42 0.46
C GLU A 195 11.95 13.80 1.96
N VAL A 196 11.37 12.93 2.79
CA VAL A 196 11.31 13.11 4.24
C VAL A 196 12.10 12.05 4.98
N ALA A 197 12.32 10.87 4.38
CA ALA A 197 13.21 9.85 4.94
C ALA A 197 13.77 8.93 3.86
N VAL A 198 14.92 8.34 4.16
CA VAL A 198 15.63 7.40 3.27
C VAL A 198 14.90 6.06 3.13
N ASP A 199 14.11 5.66 4.13
CA ASP A 199 13.27 4.46 4.13
C ASP A 199 12.17 4.56 5.20
N PHE A 200 11.30 3.53 5.25
CA PHE A 200 10.19 3.49 6.19
C PHE A 200 10.61 3.41 7.66
N ALA A 201 11.69 2.70 7.98
CA ALA A 201 12.15 2.55 9.36
C ALA A 201 12.72 3.88 9.88
N ALA A 202 13.51 4.59 9.06
CA ALA A 202 14.00 5.92 9.35
C ALA A 202 12.85 6.91 9.53
N PHE A 203 11.81 6.86 8.69
CA PHE A 203 10.62 7.69 8.84
C PHE A 203 9.91 7.45 10.18
N VAL A 204 9.67 6.20 10.55
CA VAL A 204 9.02 5.87 11.82
C VAL A 204 9.87 6.30 13.03
N ALA A 205 11.19 6.19 12.92
CA ALA A 205 12.09 6.65 13.98
C ALA A 205 12.02 8.17 14.18
N GLN A 206 11.89 8.95 13.10
CA GLN A 206 11.67 10.40 13.17
C GLN A 206 10.33 10.74 13.87
N LEU A 207 9.27 9.96 13.66
CA LEU A 207 7.97 10.17 14.35
C LEU A 207 8.04 9.95 15.87
N ALA A 208 9.03 9.19 16.34
CA ALA A 208 9.21 8.87 17.75
C ALA A 208 10.05 9.88 18.53
N GLN A 209 10.66 10.85 17.84
CA GLN A 209 11.34 11.99 18.44
C GLN A 209 10.33 13.04 18.92
#